data_AF-A0A9E7K689-F1
#
_entry.id   AF-A0A9E7K689-F1
#
_cell.length_a   1.000
_cell.length_b   1.000
_cell.length_c   1.000
_cell.angle_alpha   90.00
_cell.angle_beta   90.00
_cell.angle_gamma   90.00
#
_symmetry.space_group_name_H-M   'P 1'
#
loop_
_entity.id
_entity.type
_entity.pdbx_description
1 polymer ?
#
loop_
_entity_poly.entity_id
_entity_poly.type
_entity_poly.pdbx_seq_one_letter_code
_entity_poly.pdbx_strand_id
1 'polypeptide(L)' 'MLLQLGQVDVVVASSREAAKEILKNQIVTFASRPELLAAKIIGYGPTDIAWSPYGPHWTQLHKLCFTELFSARRI' A
#
# COMPACT_ATOMS: atom_id res chain seq x y z
N MET A 1 13.67 -9.07 -10.51
CA MET A 1 13.35 -10.50 -10.78
C MET A 1 11.85 -10.63 -10.97
N LEU A 2 11.38 -11.27 -12.04
CA LEU A 2 9.96 -11.53 -12.28
C LEU A 2 9.66 -13.00 -11.96
N LEU A 3 8.64 -13.24 -11.15
CA LEU A 3 8.16 -14.56 -10.74
C LEU A 3 6.68 -14.70 -11.12
N GLN A 4 6.23 -15.92 -11.38
CA GLN A 4 4.82 -16.23 -11.57
C GLN A 4 4.34 -17.09 -10.39
N LEU A 5 3.47 -16.55 -9.55
CA LEU A 5 2.85 -17.24 -8.43
C LEU A 5 1.45 -17.72 -8.85
N GLY A 6 1.40 -18.94 -9.40
CA GLY A 6 0.17 -19.47 -9.99
C GLY A 6 -0.21 -18.66 -11.23
N GLN A 7 -1.27 -17.86 -11.13
CA GLN A 7 -1.74 -16.99 -12.22
C GLN A 7 -1.35 -15.51 -12.05
N VAL A 8 -0.57 -15.18 -11.01
CA VAL A 8 -0.22 -13.79 -10.67
C VAL A 8 1.26 -13.54 -10.91
N ASP A 9 1.56 -12.51 -11.68
CA ASP A 9 2.93 -12.04 -11.89
C ASP A 9 3.40 -11.16 -10.72
N VAL A 10 4.61 -11.42 -10.24
CA VAL A 10 5.20 -10.75 -9.07
C VAL A 10 6.63 -10.30 -9.40
N VAL A 11 6.87 -9.00 -9.22
CA VAL A 11 8.22 -8.42 -9.36
C VAL A 11 8.84 -8.27 -7.97
N VAL A 12 10.04 -8.83 -7.79
CA VAL A 12 10.83 -8.69 -6.56
C VAL A 12 11.88 -7.60 -6.73
N ALA A 13 11.83 -6.60 -5.85
CA ALA A 13 12.81 -5.54 -5.71
C ALA A 13 13.77 -5.85 -4.54
N SER A 14 14.96 -6.33 -4.86
CA SER A 14 15.96 -6.83 -3.89
C SER A 14 17.19 -5.94 -3.74
N SER A 15 17.12 -4.68 -4.19
CA SER A 15 18.20 -3.69 -4.03
C SER A 15 17.66 -2.36 -3.50
N ARG A 16 18.55 -1.56 -2.92
CA ARG A 16 18.21 -0.22 -2.42
C ARG A 16 17.72 0.69 -3.54
N GLU A 17 18.36 0.60 -4.70
CA GLU A 17 18.05 1.40 -5.89
C GLU A 17 16.66 1.07 -6.40
N ALA A 18 16.32 -0.22 -6.50
CA ALA A 18 14.99 -0.68 -6.91
C ALA A 18 13.91 -0.26 -5.89
N ALA A 19 14.19 -0.41 -4.59
CA ALA A 19 13.27 0.01 -3.54
C ALA A 19 13.02 1.53 -3.57
N LYS A 20 14.07 2.33 -3.79
CA LYS A 20 13.94 3.79 -3.94
C LYS A 20 13.11 4.16 -5.17
N GLU A 21 13.30 3.47 -6.29
CA GLU A 21 12.53 3.72 -7.50
C GLU A 21 11.04 3.49 -7.25
N ILE A 22 10.68 2.34 -6.66
CA ILE A 22 9.28 1.95 -6.42
C ILE A 22 8.62 2.82 -5.32
N LEU A 23 9.30 2.99 -4.19
CA LEU A 23 8.69 3.59 -2.99
C LEU A 23 8.79 5.12 -2.95
N LYS A 24 9.72 5.73 -3.70
CA LYS A 24 9.93 7.18 -3.69
C LYS A 24 9.65 7.84 -5.02
N ASN A 25 10.22 7.30 -6.11
CA ASN A 25 10.11 7.94 -7.42
C ASN A 25 8.78 7.61 -8.12
N GLN A 26 8.27 6.39 -7.93
CA GLN A 26 7.05 5.88 -8.57
C GLN A 26 5.96 5.52 -7.57
N ILE A 27 5.93 6.19 -6.42
CA ILE A 27 5.06 5.83 -5.30
C ILE A 27 3.58 5.78 -5.70
N VAL A 28 3.09 6.72 -6.52
CA VAL A 28 1.68 6.77 -6.93
C VAL A 28 1.32 5.58 -7.82
N THR A 29 2.21 5.18 -8.73
CA THR A 29 2.02 4.04 -9.64
C THR A 29 1.91 2.72 -8.85
N PHE A 30 2.72 2.56 -7.81
CA PHE A 30 2.77 1.36 -6.98
C PHE A 30 2.04 1.49 -5.64
N ALA A 31 1.24 2.55 -5.45
CA ALA A 31 0.58 2.80 -4.17
C ALA A 31 -0.57 1.82 -3.90
N SER A 32 -1.22 1.32 -4.95
CA SER A 32 -2.36 0.42 -4.80
C SER A 32 -1.94 -0.98 -4.32
N ARG A 33 -2.82 -1.64 -3.56
CA ARG A 33 -2.59 -2.99 -3.02
C ARG A 33 -3.26 -4.04 -3.90
N PRO A 34 -2.66 -5.23 -4.04
CA PRO A 34 -3.31 -6.33 -4.73
C PRO A 34 -4.56 -6.78 -3.97
N GLU A 35 -5.60 -7.21 -4.69
CA GLU A 35 -6.77 -7.79 -4.06
C GLU A 35 -6.46 -9.19 -3.52
N LEU A 36 -6.36 -9.30 -2.20
CA LEU A 36 -6.19 -10.58 -1.51
C LEU A 36 -7.50 -10.96 -0.80
N LEU A 37 -7.89 -12.24 -0.87
CA LEU A 37 -9.07 -12.74 -0.15
C LEU A 37 -8.96 -12.49 1.35
N ALA A 38 -7.78 -12.72 1.93
CA ALA A 38 -7.52 -12.44 3.35
C ALA A 38 -7.73 -10.96 3.69
N ALA A 39 -7.29 -10.04 2.82
CA ALA A 39 -7.49 -8.61 3.01
C ALA A 39 -8.98 -8.22 2.93
N LYS A 40 -9.75 -8.85 2.04
CA LYS A 40 -11.21 -8.65 1.97
C LYS A 40 -11.91 -9.08 3.27
N ILE A 41 -11.46 -10.19 3.88
CA ILE A 41 -12.05 -10.70 5.13
C ILE A 41 -11.62 -9.85 6.33
N ILE A 42 -10.31 -9.64 6.51
CA ILE A 42 -9.75 -8.93 7.66
C ILE A 42 -10.10 -7.44 7.63
N GLY A 43 -10.10 -6.84 6.44
CA GLY A 43 -10.41 -5.44 6.22
C GLY A 43 -11.90 -5.12 6.16
N TYR A 44 -12.79 -6.12 6.29
CA TYR A 44 -14.25 -5.96 6.11
C TYR A 44 -14.65 -5.33 4.77
N GLY A 45 -14.07 -5.87 3.69
CA GLY A 45 -13.97 -5.21 2.38
C GLY A 45 -12.85 -4.16 2.42
N PRO A 46 -11.91 -4.13 1.46
CA PRO A 46 -10.61 -3.42 1.55
C PRO A 46 -10.80 -1.90 1.69
N THR A 47 -11.09 -1.47 2.91
CA THR A 47 -11.50 -0.10 3.29
C THR A 47 -10.64 0.44 4.42
N ASP A 48 -9.81 -0.41 5.02
CA ASP A 48 -8.82 -0.02 6.02
C ASP A 48 -7.60 0.68 5.39
N ILE A 49 -6.75 1.27 6.23
CA ILE A 49 -5.57 2.04 5.79
C ILE A 49 -4.46 1.18 5.16
N ALA A 50 -4.39 -0.12 5.49
CA ALA A 50 -3.34 -1.02 5.04
C ALA A 50 -3.65 -1.68 3.69
N TRP A 51 -4.91 -2.04 3.46
CA TRP A 51 -5.36 -2.81 2.29
C TRP A 51 -6.27 -2.06 1.32
N SER A 52 -6.78 -0.88 1.67
CA SER A 52 -7.56 -0.08 0.70
C SER A 52 -6.73 0.24 -0.54
N PRO A 53 -7.31 0.11 -1.75
CA PRO A 53 -6.65 0.55 -2.97
C PRO A 53 -6.37 2.06 -2.91
N TYR A 54 -5.35 2.50 -3.64
CA TYR A 54 -5.01 3.92 -3.71
C TYR A 54 -6.14 4.69 -4.40
N GLY A 55 -6.57 5.79 -3.79
CA GLY A 55 -7.66 6.62 -4.28
C GLY A 55 -8.14 7.61 -3.21
N PRO A 56 -9.18 8.39 -3.49
CA PRO A 56 -9.66 9.45 -2.59
C PRO A 56 -9.94 8.97 -1.16
N HIS A 57 -10.54 7.78 -1.02
CA HIS A 57 -10.81 7.15 0.28
C HIS A 57 -9.53 6.92 1.09
N TRP A 58 -8.55 6.22 0.49
CA TRP A 58 -7.26 5.97 1.14
C TRP A 58 -6.52 7.27 1.47
N THR A 59 -6.53 8.26 0.57
CA THR A 59 -5.87 9.55 0.80
C THR A 59 -6.47 10.28 2.01
N GLN A 60 -7.80 10.28 2.15
CA GLN A 60 -8.48 10.88 3.31
C GLN A 60 -8.15 10.15 4.61
N LEU A 61 -8.23 8.82 4.62
CA LEU A 61 -7.87 8.01 5.78
C LEU A 61 -6.41 8.22 6.19
N HIS A 62 -5.49 8.19 5.22
CA HIS A 62 -4.07 8.39 5.48
C HIS A 62 -3.81 9.77 6.10
N LYS A 63 -4.44 10.83 5.56
CA LYS A 63 -4.34 12.18 6.13
C LYS A 63 -4.84 12.21 7.57
N LEU A 64 -6.02 11.66 7.84
CA LEU A 64 -6.60 11.60 9.18
C LEU A 64 -5.69 10.87 10.18
N CYS A 65 -5.16 9.70 9.80
CA CYS A 65 -4.24 8.98 10.66
C CYS A 65 -2.96 9.78 10.95
N PHE A 66 -2.40 10.48 9.96
CA PHE A 66 -1.20 11.28 10.19
C PHE A 66 -1.46 12.56 11.01
N THR A 67 -2.62 13.20 10.87
CA THR A 67 -2.95 14.40 11.64
C THR A 67 -3.37 14.07 13.06
N GLU A 68 -4.20 13.05 13.25
CA GLU A 68 -4.80 12.75 14.54
C GLU A 68 -4.01 11.71 15.33
N LEU A 69 -3.46 10.69 14.66
CA LEU A 69 -2.79 9.57 15.35
C LEU A 69 -1.26 9.74 15.37
N PHE A 70 -0.65 10.17 14.28
CA PHE A 70 0.82 10.21 14.17
C PHE A 70 1.40 11.62 14.24
N SER A 71 0.62 12.61 14.70
CA SER A 71 1.14 13.96 14.89
C SER A 71 2.02 14.05 16.13
N ALA A 72 3.06 14.88 16.05
CA ALA A 72 3.96 15.19 17.17
C ALA A 72 3.28 15.88 18.36
N ARG A 73 2.01 16.32 18.20
CA ARG A 73 1.20 16.82 19.32
C ARG A 73 0.66 15.69 20.19
N ARG A 74 0.44 14.50 19.60
CA ARG A 74 -0.10 13.33 20.30
C ARG A 74 0.99 12.39 20.81
N ILE A 75 2.11 12.28 20.09
CA ILE A 75 3.30 11.49 20.46
C ILE A 75 4.17 12.30 21.42
#